data_AF-A0A9E2DQJ6-F1
#
_entry.id   AF-A0A9E2DQJ6-F1
#
_cell.length_a   1.000
_cell.length_b   1.000
_cell.length_c   1.000
_cell.angle_alpha   90.00
_cell.angle_beta   90.00
_cell.angle_gamma   90.00
#
_symmetry.space_group_name_H-M   'P 1'
#
loop_
_entity.id
_entity.type
_entity.pdbx_description
1 polymer ?
#
loop_
_entity_poly.entity_id
_entity_poly.type
_entity_poly.pdbx_seq_one_letter_code
_entity_poly.pdbx_strand_id
1 'polypeptide(L)'
;MPFDLSPIGPTLGAIIEGIDARDLSDADDAALKAAFAEHRVLVLRDQSLGADDQVTFSARFGPLYRMPYVKPLADHPDVIAVLKEADEVKVSTFGSWWHADFSYLEEPPVYSILQAHELPPAGGDTLFADLCTAYDALSDGMKAMLSPLKVMHSGHIYGTKLAPDGEKAR
;
A
#
# COMPACT_ATOMS: atom_id res chain seq x y z
N MET A 1 8.51 -10.17 -21.06
CA MET A 1 8.34 -10.61 -19.66
C MET A 1 7.63 -11.96 -19.70
N PRO A 2 7.64 -12.78 -18.64
CA PRO A 2 6.89 -14.04 -18.64
C PRO A 2 5.36 -13.83 -18.62
N PHE A 3 4.92 -12.59 -18.45
CA PHE A 3 3.55 -12.12 -18.46
C PHE A 3 3.35 -10.89 -19.32
N ASP A 4 2.09 -10.56 -19.59
CA ASP A 4 1.71 -9.35 -20.32
C ASP A 4 1.67 -8.16 -19.35
N LEU A 5 2.25 -7.03 -19.78
CA LEU A 5 2.31 -5.79 -19.01
C LEU A 5 1.80 -4.63 -19.87
N SER A 6 0.81 -3.91 -19.35
CA SER A 6 0.23 -2.72 -19.99
C SER A 6 0.30 -1.52 -19.05
N PRO A 7 1.08 -0.46 -19.35
CA PRO A 7 1.12 0.75 -18.53
C PRO A 7 -0.25 1.42 -18.42
N ILE A 8 -0.62 1.89 -17.22
CA ILE A 8 -1.87 2.64 -16.98
C ILE A 8 -1.66 4.12 -17.28
N GLY A 9 -0.55 4.66 -16.81
CA GLY A 9 -0.18 6.06 -16.96
C GLY A 9 1.26 6.24 -17.44
N PRO A 10 1.66 7.48 -17.75
CA PRO A 10 2.99 7.77 -18.28
C PRO A 10 4.11 7.56 -17.27
N THR A 11 3.82 7.62 -15.96
CA THR A 11 4.84 7.58 -14.90
C THR A 11 4.52 6.59 -13.78
N LEU A 12 3.28 6.08 -13.73
CA LEU A 12 2.77 5.30 -12.61
C LEU A 12 1.76 4.26 -13.10
N GLY A 13 1.84 3.07 -12.52
CA GLY A 13 0.83 2.04 -12.72
C GLY A 13 1.08 1.18 -13.95
N ALA A 14 0.98 -0.13 -13.77
CA ALA A 14 0.87 -1.09 -14.87
C ALA A 14 -0.14 -2.20 -14.51
N ILE A 15 -0.85 -2.68 -15.51
CA ILE A 15 -1.71 -3.85 -15.44
C ILE A 15 -0.89 -5.08 -15.84
N ILE A 16 -0.97 -6.13 -15.03
CA ILE A 16 -0.32 -7.43 -15.28
C ILE A 16 -1.40 -8.48 -15.53
N GLU A 17 -1.26 -9.21 -16.64
CA GLU A 17 -2.17 -10.26 -17.09
C GLU A 17 -1.39 -11.54 -17.44
N GLY A 18 -2.07 -12.69 -17.41
CA GLY A 18 -1.47 -13.98 -17.76
C GLY A 18 -0.65 -14.64 -16.65
N ILE A 19 -0.84 -14.25 -15.38
CA ILE A 19 -0.19 -14.88 -14.22
C ILE A 19 -1.20 -15.32 -13.15
N ASP A 20 -0.78 -16.28 -12.33
CA ASP A 20 -1.46 -16.71 -11.12
C ASP A 20 -0.54 -16.49 -9.92
N ALA A 21 -0.92 -15.59 -9.00
CA ALA A 21 -0.11 -15.27 -7.83
C ALA A 21 0.10 -16.46 -6.87
N ARG A 22 -0.65 -17.55 -7.03
CA ARG A 22 -0.48 -18.81 -6.27
C ARG A 22 0.65 -19.68 -6.82
N ASP A 23 0.97 -19.55 -8.11
CA ASP A 23 1.91 -20.40 -8.81
C ASP A 23 2.84 -19.55 -9.68
N LEU A 24 3.78 -18.86 -9.02
CA LEU A 24 4.79 -18.03 -9.67
C LEU A 24 6.14 -18.74 -9.67
N SER A 25 6.75 -18.77 -10.86
CA SER A 25 8.15 -19.16 -11.01
C SER A 25 9.08 -18.08 -10.45
N ASP A 26 10.35 -18.43 -10.21
CA ASP A 26 11.37 -17.45 -9.80
C ASP A 26 11.55 -16.35 -10.85
N ALA A 27 11.30 -16.66 -12.14
CA ALA A 27 11.36 -15.68 -13.22
C ALA A 27 10.20 -14.69 -13.16
N ASP A 28 8.99 -15.15 -12.80
CA ASP A 28 7.83 -14.29 -12.60
C ASP A 28 8.06 -13.32 -11.43
N ASP A 29 8.58 -13.84 -10.31
CA ASP A 29 8.91 -13.02 -9.14
C ASP A 29 9.92 -11.91 -9.45
N ALA A 30 11.01 -12.27 -10.13
CA ALA A 30 12.03 -11.31 -10.50
C ALA A 30 11.46 -10.24 -11.45
N ALA A 31 10.63 -10.67 -12.41
CA ALA A 31 9.97 -9.75 -13.34
C ALA A 31 8.95 -8.84 -12.64
N LEU A 32 8.17 -9.34 -11.67
CA LEU A 32 7.24 -8.53 -10.88
C LEU A 32 7.96 -7.48 -10.03
N LYS A 33 9.06 -7.86 -9.38
CA LYS A 33 9.89 -6.91 -8.59
C LYS A 33 10.49 -5.82 -9.48
N ALA A 34 10.99 -6.18 -10.65
CA ALA A 34 11.50 -5.23 -11.63
C ALA A 34 10.39 -4.30 -12.14
N ALA A 35 9.22 -4.86 -12.51
CA ALA A 35 8.07 -4.08 -12.95
C ALA A 35 7.56 -3.14 -11.85
N PHE A 36 7.57 -3.56 -10.58
CA PHE A 36 7.21 -2.69 -9.46
C PHE A 36 8.22 -1.55 -9.28
N ALA A 37 9.52 -1.81 -9.39
CA ALA A 37 10.52 -0.76 -9.31
C ALA A 37 10.37 0.31 -10.40
N GLU A 38 9.93 -0.09 -11.61
CA GLU A 38 9.69 0.82 -12.73
C GLU A 38 8.35 1.55 -12.64
N HIS A 39 7.26 0.82 -12.35
CA HIS A 39 5.89 1.33 -12.43
C HIS A 39 5.27 1.72 -11.09
N ARG A 40 5.91 1.37 -9.95
CA ARG A 40 5.57 1.67 -8.54
C ARG A 40 4.22 1.16 -8.04
N VAL A 41 3.26 0.90 -8.93
CA VAL A 41 1.95 0.31 -8.66
C VAL A 41 1.69 -0.74 -9.74
N LEU A 42 1.37 -1.96 -9.32
CA LEU A 42 1.00 -3.05 -10.22
C LEU A 42 -0.41 -3.52 -9.91
N VAL A 43 -1.22 -3.70 -10.94
CA VAL A 43 -2.58 -4.26 -10.86
C VAL A 43 -2.55 -5.64 -11.49
N LEU A 44 -2.51 -6.69 -10.67
CA LEU A 44 -2.61 -8.06 -11.13
C LEU A 44 -4.09 -8.40 -11.36
N ARG A 45 -4.47 -8.66 -12.61
CA ARG A 45 -5.87 -8.95 -12.96
C ARG A 45 -6.23 -10.39 -12.66
N ASP A 46 -7.53 -10.62 -12.45
CA ASP A 46 -8.14 -11.95 -12.34
C ASP A 46 -7.56 -12.86 -11.24
N GLN A 47 -7.12 -12.24 -10.13
CA GLN A 47 -6.65 -12.96 -8.96
C GLN A 47 -7.80 -13.24 -7.98
N SER A 48 -7.93 -14.49 -7.57
CA SER A 48 -8.87 -14.93 -6.52
C SER A 48 -8.09 -15.73 -5.48
N LEU A 49 -7.40 -15.00 -4.61
CA LEU A 49 -6.57 -15.54 -3.54
C LEU A 49 -7.43 -15.72 -2.28
N GLY A 50 -7.25 -16.86 -1.61
CA GLY A 50 -7.62 -16.99 -0.21
C GLY A 50 -6.65 -16.20 0.68
N ALA A 51 -6.95 -16.06 1.97
CA ALA A 51 -6.06 -15.36 2.89
C ALA A 51 -4.68 -16.03 3.00
N ASP A 52 -4.60 -17.36 3.03
CA ASP A 52 -3.33 -18.10 3.01
C ASP A 52 -2.53 -17.88 1.71
N ASP A 53 -3.21 -17.83 0.56
CA ASP A 53 -2.59 -17.54 -0.73
C ASP A 53 -2.02 -16.11 -0.74
N GLN A 54 -2.77 -15.13 -0.23
CA GLN A 54 -2.34 -13.74 -0.13
C GLN A 54 -1.14 -13.58 0.80
N VAL A 55 -1.12 -14.28 1.94
CA VAL A 55 0.02 -14.34 2.87
C VAL A 55 1.25 -14.93 2.17
N THR A 56 1.06 -16.05 1.48
CA THR A 56 2.14 -16.74 0.74
C THR A 56 2.72 -15.86 -0.36
N PHE A 57 1.86 -15.23 -1.16
CA PHE A 57 2.28 -14.30 -2.21
C PHE A 57 3.01 -13.08 -1.62
N SER A 58 2.49 -12.50 -0.54
CA SER A 58 3.10 -11.33 0.11
C SER A 58 4.49 -11.63 0.66
N ALA A 59 4.70 -12.82 1.21
CA ALA A 59 5.99 -13.24 1.76
C ALA A 59 7.11 -13.35 0.71
N ARG A 60 6.78 -13.39 -0.59
CA ARG A 60 7.75 -13.38 -1.70
C ARG A 60 8.46 -12.02 -1.85
N PHE A 61 7.86 -10.95 -1.33
CA PHE A 61 8.38 -9.59 -1.40
C PHE A 61 9.16 -9.16 -0.16
N GLY A 62 9.15 -9.98 0.90
CA GLY A 62 9.87 -9.72 2.14
C GLY A 62 9.16 -10.27 3.39
N PRO A 63 9.70 -10.01 4.58
CA PRO A 63 9.03 -10.37 5.83
C PRO A 63 7.71 -9.61 5.98
N LEU A 64 6.69 -10.30 6.50
CA LEU A 64 5.38 -9.70 6.75
C LEU A 64 5.42 -8.83 8.01
N TYR A 65 4.78 -7.66 7.93
CA TYR A 65 4.64 -6.76 9.06
C TYR A 65 3.22 -6.88 9.65
N ARG A 66 3.12 -7.37 10.88
CA ARG A 66 1.84 -7.42 11.61
C ARG A 66 1.55 -6.08 12.25
N MET A 67 0.44 -5.47 11.84
CA MET A 67 0.03 -4.18 12.34
C MET A 67 -0.50 -4.27 13.78
N PRO A 68 0.11 -3.57 14.74
CA PRO A 68 -0.30 -3.69 16.14
C PRO A 68 -1.61 -2.95 16.46
N TYR A 69 -2.09 -2.06 15.58
CA TYR A 69 -3.20 -1.16 15.86
C TYR A 69 -4.48 -1.45 15.06
N VAL A 70 -4.43 -2.36 14.09
CA VAL A 70 -5.60 -2.80 13.33
C VAL A 70 -5.86 -4.25 13.68
N LYS A 71 -7.10 -4.58 14.03
CA LYS A 71 -7.49 -5.95 14.34
C LYS A 71 -7.36 -6.79 13.07
N PRO A 72 -6.53 -7.83 13.05
CA PRO A 72 -6.43 -8.70 11.88
C PRO A 72 -7.66 -9.61 11.78
N LEU A 73 -7.74 -10.36 10.68
CA LEU A 73 -8.69 -11.47 10.57
C LEU A 73 -8.45 -12.50 11.68
N ALA A 74 -9.52 -13.07 12.23
CA ALA A 74 -9.45 -13.94 13.40
C ALA A 74 -8.50 -15.14 13.21
N ASP A 75 -8.55 -15.76 12.03
CA ASP A 75 -7.77 -16.95 11.71
C ASP A 75 -6.50 -16.64 10.87
N HIS A 76 -6.29 -15.38 10.48
CA HIS A 76 -5.16 -14.95 9.64
C HIS A 76 -4.54 -13.66 10.21
N PRO A 77 -3.63 -13.77 11.20
CA PRO A 77 -3.07 -12.61 11.92
C PRO A 77 -2.21 -11.68 11.08
N ASP A 78 -1.79 -12.15 9.89
CA ASP A 78 -1.00 -11.40 8.91
C ASP A 78 -1.87 -10.61 7.91
N VAL A 79 -3.20 -10.75 7.98
CA VAL A 79 -4.15 -10.11 7.06
C VAL A 79 -5.05 -9.16 7.82
N ILE A 80 -5.13 -7.93 7.33
CA ILE A 80 -6.10 -6.93 7.79
C ILE A 80 -7.22 -6.77 6.76
N ALA A 81 -8.44 -6.56 7.24
CA ALA A 81 -9.58 -6.24 6.38
C ALA A 81 -9.75 -4.72 6.28
N VAL A 82 -9.66 -4.18 5.07
CA VAL A 82 -10.08 -2.81 4.75
C VAL A 82 -11.57 -2.86 4.43
N LEU A 83 -12.39 -2.87 5.48
CA LEU A 83 -13.83 -3.07 5.40
C LEU A 83 -14.59 -1.78 5.72
N LYS A 84 -15.65 -1.53 4.98
CA LYS A 84 -16.58 -0.43 5.19
C LYS A 84 -18.00 -0.97 5.00
N GLU A 85 -18.72 -1.16 6.10
CA GLU A 85 -20.09 -1.66 6.04
C GLU A 85 -21.04 -0.58 5.52
N ALA A 86 -22.13 -1.01 4.87
CA ALA A 86 -23.10 -0.13 4.22
C ALA A 86 -23.87 0.77 5.22
N ASP A 87 -24.05 0.32 6.46
CA ASP A 87 -24.80 1.01 7.52
C ASP A 87 -23.92 1.89 8.43
N GLU A 88 -22.60 1.81 8.29
CA GLU A 88 -21.66 2.61 9.05
C GLU A 88 -21.61 4.06 8.51
N VAL A 89 -22.40 4.96 9.08
CA VAL A 89 -22.52 6.35 8.58
C VAL A 89 -21.51 7.32 9.22
N LYS A 90 -20.94 7.00 10.38
CA LYS A 90 -20.11 7.93 11.20
C LYS A 90 -18.64 7.53 11.31
N VAL A 91 -18.24 6.45 10.65
CA VAL A 91 -16.86 5.96 10.67
C VAL A 91 -16.16 6.52 9.42
N SER A 92 -15.01 7.17 9.62
CA SER A 92 -14.17 7.61 8.49
C SER A 92 -13.81 6.41 7.62
N THR A 93 -13.69 6.63 6.31
CA THR A 93 -13.08 5.64 5.41
C THR A 93 -11.60 5.51 5.77
N PHE A 94 -11.13 4.26 5.85
CA PHE A 94 -9.71 3.95 6.05
C PHE A 94 -8.89 4.53 4.88
N GLY A 95 -7.80 5.23 5.16
CA GLY A 95 -6.91 5.78 4.12
C GLY A 95 -7.51 6.91 3.27
N SER A 96 -8.49 7.67 3.78
CA SER A 96 -9.20 8.71 3.01
C SER A 96 -8.39 9.96 2.63
N TRP A 97 -7.19 10.13 3.17
CA TRP A 97 -6.28 11.24 2.87
C TRP A 97 -5.07 10.74 2.08
N TRP A 98 -4.39 11.61 1.34
CA TRP A 98 -3.09 11.26 0.74
C TRP A 98 -2.10 10.87 1.83
N HIS A 99 -1.56 9.65 1.75
CA HIS A 99 -0.63 9.11 2.73
C HIS A 99 0.30 8.09 2.09
N ALA A 100 1.36 7.74 2.83
CA ALA A 100 2.13 6.52 2.63
C ALA A 100 1.97 5.66 3.89
N ASP A 101 1.65 4.38 3.70
CA ASP A 101 1.43 3.43 4.78
C ASP A 101 2.62 3.41 5.75
N PHE A 102 2.33 3.59 7.04
CA PHE A 102 3.29 3.46 8.14
C PHE A 102 4.59 4.25 7.99
N SER A 103 4.55 5.38 7.29
CA SER A 103 5.72 6.28 7.13
C SER A 103 6.33 6.80 8.45
N TYR A 104 5.66 6.57 9.59
CA TYR A 104 6.13 6.92 10.93
C TYR A 104 6.99 5.82 11.60
N LEU A 105 7.09 4.62 11.00
CA LEU A 105 7.99 3.58 11.51
C LEU A 105 9.45 3.94 11.19
N GLU A 106 10.37 3.42 11.99
CA GLU A 106 11.81 3.54 11.73
C GLU A 106 12.19 2.88 10.39
N GLU A 107 11.57 1.73 10.11
CA GLU A 107 11.67 1.02 8.84
C GLU A 107 10.26 0.86 8.23
N PRO A 108 9.79 1.85 7.43
CA PRO A 108 8.50 1.77 6.76
C PRO A 108 8.44 0.60 5.76
N PRO A 109 7.24 0.03 5.51
CA PRO A 109 7.09 -1.05 4.55
C PRO A 109 7.41 -0.59 3.13
N VAL A 110 8.02 -1.50 2.36
CA VAL A 110 8.35 -1.27 0.94
C VAL A 110 7.15 -1.57 0.04
N TYR A 111 6.29 -2.50 0.45
CA TYR A 111 5.15 -2.98 -0.33
C TYR A 111 3.88 -3.00 0.52
N SER A 112 2.77 -2.60 -0.09
CA SER A 112 1.41 -2.87 0.38
C SER A 112 0.71 -3.72 -0.68
N ILE A 113 0.10 -4.83 -0.27
CA ILE A 113 -0.61 -5.76 -1.18
C ILE A 113 -2.08 -5.78 -0.77
N LEU A 114 -2.94 -5.32 -1.68
CA LEU A 114 -4.38 -5.19 -1.46
C LEU A 114 -5.14 -6.01 -2.52
N GLN A 115 -6.06 -6.84 -2.05
CA GLN A 115 -6.97 -7.61 -2.91
C GLN A 115 -8.41 -7.09 -2.73
N ALA A 116 -9.09 -6.86 -3.85
CA ALA A 116 -10.51 -6.54 -3.83
C ALA A 116 -11.34 -7.82 -3.65
N HIS A 117 -12.16 -7.86 -2.60
CA HIS A 117 -13.11 -8.96 -2.36
C HIS A 117 -14.55 -8.55 -2.72
N GLU A 118 -14.96 -7.36 -2.28
CA GLU A 118 -16.26 -6.77 -2.60
C GLU A 118 -16.03 -5.29 -2.92
N LEU A 119 -16.63 -4.82 -4.02
CA LEU A 119 -16.51 -3.44 -4.49
C LEU A 119 -17.91 -2.84 -4.65
N PRO A 120 -18.10 -1.55 -4.34
CA PRO A 120 -19.34 -0.86 -4.65
C PRO A 120 -19.54 -0.78 -6.17
N PRO A 121 -20.79 -0.66 -6.65
CA PRO A 121 -21.07 -0.56 -8.09
C PRO A 121 -20.51 0.73 -8.73
N ALA A 122 -20.23 1.75 -7.91
CA ALA A 122 -19.56 2.99 -8.31
C ALA A 122 -18.91 3.67 -7.10
N GLY A 123 -17.80 4.37 -7.33
CA GLY A 123 -16.98 5.00 -6.28
C GLY A 123 -16.05 4.00 -5.59
N GLY A 124 -15.25 4.47 -4.64
CA GLY A 124 -14.27 3.61 -3.94
C GLY A 124 -12.94 3.43 -4.68
N ASP A 125 -12.67 4.22 -5.71
CA ASP A 125 -11.39 4.23 -6.40
C ASP A 125 -10.25 4.53 -5.42
N THR A 126 -9.15 3.79 -5.55
CA THR A 126 -7.90 4.10 -4.84
C THR A 126 -7.01 4.93 -5.76
N LEU A 127 -6.65 6.12 -5.31
CA LEU A 127 -5.79 7.03 -6.07
C LEU A 127 -4.33 6.88 -5.62
N PHE A 128 -3.41 6.93 -6.58
CA PHE A 128 -1.97 6.87 -6.34
C PHE A 128 -1.28 8.10 -6.93
N ALA A 129 -0.14 8.48 -6.36
CA ALA A 129 0.69 9.58 -6.84
C ALA A 129 2.17 9.18 -6.89
N ASP A 130 2.84 9.52 -7.99
CA ASP A 130 4.27 9.27 -8.15
C ASP A 130 5.08 10.42 -7.55
N LEU A 131 5.59 10.20 -6.35
CA LEU A 131 6.38 11.19 -5.63
C LEU A 131 7.79 11.38 -6.21
N CYS A 132 8.33 10.41 -6.94
CA CYS A 132 9.61 10.57 -7.63
C CYS A 132 9.45 11.57 -8.77
N THR A 133 8.48 11.34 -9.66
CA THR A 133 8.18 12.27 -10.76
C THR A 133 7.79 13.65 -10.23
N ALA A 134 6.99 13.71 -9.14
CA ALA A 134 6.62 14.98 -8.52
C ALA A 134 7.85 15.76 -8.02
N TYR A 135 8.82 15.09 -7.38
CA TYR A 135 10.07 15.70 -6.94
C TYR A 135 10.93 16.14 -8.12
N ASP A 136 11.04 15.32 -9.16
CA ASP A 136 11.83 15.61 -10.35
C ASP A 136 11.30 16.83 -11.13
N ALA A 137 9.99 17.06 -11.10
CA ALA A 137 9.34 18.21 -11.72
C ALA A 137 9.55 19.53 -10.96
N LEU A 138 10.09 19.50 -9.72
CA LEU A 138 10.41 20.72 -8.98
C LEU A 138 11.57 21.49 -9.63
N SER A 139 11.55 22.81 -9.47
CA SER A 139 12.70 23.65 -9.88
C SER A 139 13.94 23.34 -9.04
N ASP A 140 15.12 23.57 -9.61
CA ASP A 140 16.39 23.33 -8.89
C ASP A 140 16.48 24.12 -7.58
N GLY A 141 15.93 25.34 -7.55
CA GLY A 141 15.85 26.14 -6.33
C GLY A 141 14.98 25.50 -5.24
N MET A 142 13.85 24.90 -5.62
CA MET A 142 13.00 24.18 -4.68
C MET A 142 13.65 22.87 -4.20
N LYS A 143 14.29 22.11 -5.10
CA LYS A 143 15.06 20.91 -4.74
C LYS A 143 16.19 21.26 -3.76
N ALA A 144 16.91 22.35 -4.00
CA ALA A 144 17.97 22.84 -3.11
C ALA A 144 17.41 23.28 -1.74
N MET A 145 16.24 23.92 -1.71
CA MET A 145 15.57 24.32 -0.46
C MET A 145 15.11 23.11 0.37
N LEU A 146 14.54 22.09 -0.28
CA LEU A 146 13.90 20.96 0.40
C LEU A 146 14.87 19.83 0.77
N SER A 147 15.93 19.59 -0.02
CA SER A 147 16.84 18.45 0.18
C SER A 147 17.50 18.33 1.56
N PRO A 148 17.85 19.41 2.32
CA PRO A 148 18.43 19.25 3.65
C PRO A 148 17.37 19.07 4.75
N LEU A 149 16.08 19.23 4.44
CA LEU A 149 15.02 19.19 5.44
C LEU A 149 14.74 17.76 5.88
N LYS A 150 14.37 17.61 7.15
CA LYS A 150 13.86 16.37 7.73
C LYS A 150 12.42 16.59 8.16
N VAL A 151 11.57 15.61 7.88
CA VAL A 151 10.15 15.62 8.26
C VAL A 151 9.95 14.63 9.39
N MET A 152 9.21 15.04 10.43
CA MET A 152 8.80 14.16 11.50
C MET A 152 7.46 13.51 11.12
N HIS A 153 7.44 12.18 11.07
CA HIS A 153 6.24 11.40 10.84
C HIS A 153 5.79 10.80 12.17
N SER A 154 4.51 10.93 12.52
CA SER A 154 3.92 10.35 13.72
C SER A 154 2.65 9.58 13.37
N GLY A 155 2.50 8.39 13.95
CA GLY A 155 1.31 7.57 13.83
C GLY A 155 0.35 7.81 14.99
N HIS A 156 -0.95 7.78 14.72
CA HIS A 156 -1.99 7.81 15.75
C HIS A 156 -2.88 6.58 15.58
N ILE A 157 -3.36 6.02 16.70
CA ILE A 157 -4.23 4.84 16.65
C ILE A 157 -5.56 5.25 16.00
N TYR A 158 -5.88 4.61 14.87
CA TYR A 158 -7.14 4.80 14.15
C TYR A 158 -8.33 4.58 15.11
N GLY A 159 -9.24 5.53 15.20
CA GLY A 159 -10.44 5.43 16.05
C GLY A 159 -10.25 5.80 17.53
N THR A 160 -9.09 6.33 17.96
CA THR A 160 -8.93 6.91 19.29
C THR A 160 -9.10 8.43 19.26
N LYS A 161 -9.82 9.00 20.24
CA LYS A 161 -9.68 10.43 20.54
C LYS A 161 -8.24 10.64 20.98
N LEU A 162 -7.62 11.74 20.53
CA LEU A 162 -6.36 12.25 21.09
C LEU A 162 -6.34 11.93 22.57
N ALA A 163 -5.34 11.16 23.02
CA ALA A 163 -5.07 11.08 24.44
C ALA A 163 -4.99 12.54 24.94
N PRO A 164 -5.73 12.93 25.99
CA PRO A 164 -5.63 14.29 26.50
C PRO A 164 -4.14 14.54 26.79
N ASP A 165 -3.64 15.72 26.40
CA ASP A 165 -2.25 16.13 26.62
C ASP A 165 -1.82 15.72 28.03
N GLY A 166 -1.01 14.67 28.10
CA GLY A 166 -0.80 13.88 29.30
C GLY A 166 0.67 13.63 29.52
N GLU A 167 1.30 14.64 30.10
CA GLU A 167 2.62 14.68 30.73
C GLU A 167 3.85 14.53 29.81
N LYS A 168 4.55 15.67 29.66
CA LYS A 168 5.99 15.70 29.42
C LYS A 168 6.69 14.83 30.48
N ALA A 169 7.14 13.64 30.09
CA ALA A 169 8.00 12.81 30.92
C ALA A 169 9.45 12.95 30.43
N ARG A 170 10.18 13.82 31.15
CA ARG A 170 11.65 13.94 31.36
C ARG A 170 12.60 13.69 30.20
#